data_AF-A0A975H8R4-F1
#
_entry.id   AF-A0A975H8R4-F1
#
_cell.length_a   1.000
_cell.length_b   1.000
_cell.length_c   1.000
_cell.angle_alpha   90.00
_cell.angle_beta   90.00
_cell.angle_gamma   90.00
#
_symmetry.space_group_name_H-M   'P 1'
#
loop_
_entity.id
_entity.type
_entity.pdbx_description
1 polymer ?
#
loop_
_entity_poly.entity_id
_entity_poly.type
_entity_poly.pdbx_seq_one_letter_code
_entity_poly.pdbx_strand_id
1 'polypeptide(L)'
;MRKTGRILLFLVLLLAVIRAGSAAAEKHSLLLRCTGGGQVGRINEKAVSVIIEPRGTFLDAGDETWTPEKLRSLPGFRLVRAALRFTAAEAIGRGSVLYSLACGNQVTQPCTVPDGHVLWDVTDAVRTWLETGDALKLIPVNRGNGEYIRVEEDSIYLQLTFTADGEVPLFPLDRAEQQEWLDEALGMLEEGNPVLRQYREVAGSLVSAEYPLGVPYFFSGETGNGMLKPRVPNPNSTTRYFRAERTYLYGLDCAGYLNLVLSRNNLGHVSIAKMIRDGQGGKLLAADPSEWPEFLLPGDLIGMDHGRYNHIVMYIGTMRTFGWTEETAGEALPVLDMPLVIHCGSNPFYYERYTEYIRECGYRNTYPPDGGVTVSVVLPDAKSVPYSMSPPWGWGDDFHWYLLDGSPLLVFPLDTADSLVWTGIR
;
A
#
# COMPACT_ATOMS: atom_id res chain seq x y z
N MET A 1 37.93 40.12 -21.32
CA MET A 1 37.18 38.91 -21.74
C MET A 1 37.73 37.56 -21.24
N ARG A 2 38.81 37.47 -20.43
CA ARG A 2 39.36 36.18 -19.95
C ARG A 2 38.96 35.74 -18.51
N LYS A 3 38.27 36.58 -17.74
CA LYS A 3 37.86 36.26 -16.35
C LYS A 3 36.48 35.59 -16.23
N THR A 4 35.58 35.82 -17.18
CA THR A 4 34.21 35.28 -17.17
C THR A 4 34.14 33.79 -17.52
N GLY A 5 35.04 33.28 -18.38
CA GLY A 5 35.06 31.87 -18.77
C GLY A 5 35.53 30.90 -17.67
N ARG A 6 36.37 31.35 -16.73
CA ARG A 6 36.82 30.52 -15.60
C ARG A 6 35.75 30.36 -14.52
N ILE A 7 34.92 31.38 -14.31
CA ILE A 7 33.79 31.33 -13.35
C ILE A 7 32.69 30.41 -13.88
N LEU A 8 32.40 30.47 -15.19
CA LEU A 8 31.41 29.59 -15.81
C LEU A 8 31.84 28.12 -15.79
N LEU A 9 33.13 27.83 -16.05
CA LEU A 9 33.67 26.47 -15.99
C LEU A 9 33.67 25.93 -14.55
N PHE A 10 33.97 26.77 -13.56
CA PHE A 10 33.91 26.38 -12.14
C PHE A 10 32.47 26.15 -11.68
N LEU A 11 31.48 26.95 -12.14
CA LEU A 11 30.07 26.73 -11.82
C LEU A 11 29.51 25.46 -12.48
N VAL A 12 29.91 25.15 -13.72
CA VAL A 12 29.50 23.92 -14.42
C VAL A 12 30.14 22.68 -13.77
N LEU A 13 31.40 22.75 -13.35
CA LEU A 13 32.02 21.67 -12.56
C LEU A 13 31.42 21.56 -11.17
N LEU A 14 31.07 22.67 -10.51
CA LEU A 14 30.41 22.63 -9.19
C LEU A 14 28.99 22.05 -9.30
N LEU A 15 28.24 22.39 -10.35
CA LEU A 15 26.91 21.79 -10.62
C LEU A 15 27.01 20.31 -11.02
N ALA A 16 28.05 19.90 -11.74
CA ALA A 16 28.31 18.50 -12.05
C ALA A 16 28.78 17.69 -10.82
N VAL A 17 29.54 18.30 -9.91
CA VAL A 17 29.96 17.69 -8.64
C VAL A 17 28.83 17.68 -7.60
N ILE A 18 27.91 18.66 -7.65
CA ILE A 18 26.67 18.64 -6.84
C ILE A 18 25.68 17.61 -7.40
N ARG A 19 25.62 17.37 -8.72
CA ARG A 19 24.86 16.23 -9.28
C ARG A 19 25.50 14.87 -9.00
N ALA A 20 26.82 14.80 -8.85
CA ALA A 20 27.53 13.58 -8.47
C ALA A 20 27.52 13.30 -6.95
N GLY A 21 27.09 14.27 -6.14
CA GLY A 21 26.87 14.11 -4.71
C GLY A 21 25.38 13.91 -4.42
N SER A 22 25.00 12.65 -4.19
CA SER A 22 23.69 12.20 -3.72
C SER A 22 22.52 12.17 -4.73
N ALA A 23 22.72 11.60 -5.92
CA ALA A 23 21.61 10.79 -6.44
C ALA A 23 21.43 9.64 -5.45
N ALA A 24 20.34 9.64 -4.67
CA ALA A 24 20.02 8.49 -3.85
C ALA A 24 19.95 7.27 -4.76
N ALA A 25 20.67 6.20 -4.43
CA ALA A 25 20.63 4.99 -5.24
C ALA A 25 19.17 4.53 -5.36
N GLU A 26 18.72 4.30 -6.59
CA GLU A 26 17.35 3.86 -6.86
C GLU A 26 17.10 2.51 -6.16
N LYS A 27 15.96 2.42 -5.46
CA LYS A 27 15.55 1.20 -4.77
C LYS A 27 14.73 0.36 -5.74
N HIS A 28 15.04 -0.92 -5.76
CA HIS A 28 14.37 -1.94 -6.56
C HIS A 28 13.72 -2.97 -5.64
N SER A 29 12.54 -3.42 -6.04
CA SER A 29 11.75 -4.38 -5.26
C SER A 29 11.44 -5.65 -6.05
N LEU A 30 11.68 -6.79 -5.41
CA LEU A 30 11.53 -8.12 -6.02
C LEU A 30 10.74 -9.04 -5.11
N LEU A 31 9.86 -9.88 -5.67
CA LEU A 31 9.14 -10.91 -4.93
C LEU A 31 9.55 -12.31 -5.40
N LEU A 32 10.18 -13.08 -4.53
CA LEU A 32 10.58 -14.47 -4.80
C LEU A 32 9.53 -15.43 -4.23
N ARG A 33 9.02 -16.35 -5.06
CA ARG A 33 8.17 -17.43 -4.56
C ARG A 33 9.04 -18.50 -3.90
N CYS A 34 8.69 -18.92 -2.70
CA CYS A 34 9.44 -19.91 -1.96
C CYS A 34 8.70 -21.25 -1.93
N THR A 35 9.45 -22.35 -1.85
CA THR A 35 8.88 -23.59 -1.32
C THR A 35 8.80 -23.53 0.20
N GLY A 36 8.09 -24.51 0.73
CA GLY A 36 7.84 -24.65 2.15
C GLY A 36 6.35 -24.69 2.39
N GLY A 37 5.96 -25.40 3.44
CA GLY A 37 4.56 -25.64 3.78
C GLY A 37 4.49 -26.77 4.80
N GLY A 38 3.34 -26.85 5.47
CA GLY A 38 3.11 -27.85 6.51
C GLY A 38 3.27 -27.30 7.92
N GLN A 39 3.41 -28.21 8.88
CA GLN A 39 3.33 -27.85 10.29
C GLN A 39 4.69 -27.41 10.85
N VAL A 40 4.71 -26.28 11.53
CA VAL A 40 5.87 -25.77 12.28
C VAL A 40 5.48 -25.62 13.74
N GLY A 41 6.17 -26.29 14.65
CA GLY A 41 5.74 -26.34 16.05
C GLY A 41 6.35 -27.46 16.85
N ARG A 42 5.83 -27.68 18.06
CA ARG A 42 6.13 -28.87 18.86
C ARG A 42 5.00 -29.87 18.74
N ILE A 43 5.21 -30.89 17.90
CA ILE A 43 4.23 -31.95 17.63
C ILE A 43 4.75 -33.24 18.25
N ASN A 44 3.97 -33.84 19.16
CA ASN A 44 4.36 -35.05 19.89
C ASN A 44 5.77 -34.90 20.52
N GLU A 45 6.00 -33.78 21.22
CA GLU A 45 7.29 -33.41 21.86
C GLU A 45 8.47 -33.15 20.91
N LYS A 46 8.29 -33.29 19.59
CA LYS A 46 9.32 -33.01 18.59
C LYS A 46 9.14 -31.61 18.01
N ALA A 47 10.22 -30.84 17.98
CA ALA A 47 10.24 -29.60 17.22
C ALA A 47 10.27 -29.93 15.73
N VAL A 48 9.27 -29.44 15.01
CA VAL A 48 9.14 -29.52 13.56
C VAL A 48 9.37 -28.12 12.99
N SER A 49 10.26 -28.04 12.00
CA SER A 49 10.62 -26.82 11.28
C SER A 49 10.27 -26.97 9.80
N VAL A 50 9.96 -25.86 9.14
CA VAL A 50 9.83 -25.81 7.68
C VAL A 50 11.08 -25.16 7.11
N ILE A 51 11.65 -25.79 6.08
CA ILE A 51 12.70 -25.19 5.27
C ILE A 51 12.01 -24.33 4.20
N ILE A 52 12.47 -23.09 4.08
CA ILE A 52 12.01 -22.15 3.07
C ILE A 52 13.11 -22.08 2.02
N GLU A 53 12.81 -22.52 0.80
CA GLU A 53 13.75 -22.43 -0.32
C GLU A 53 13.20 -21.43 -1.34
N PRO A 54 13.81 -20.24 -1.47
CA PRO A 54 13.43 -19.31 -2.53
C PRO A 54 13.66 -19.95 -3.90
N ARG A 55 12.58 -20.18 -4.67
CA ARG A 55 12.67 -20.63 -6.05
C ARG A 55 12.85 -19.39 -6.92
N GLY A 56 13.86 -19.41 -7.78
CA GLY A 56 14.20 -18.28 -8.64
C GLY A 56 13.19 -17.95 -9.75
N THR A 57 12.02 -18.58 -9.77
CA THR A 57 10.98 -18.37 -10.79
C THR A 57 9.89 -17.46 -10.23
N PHE A 58 9.67 -16.35 -10.93
CA PHE A 58 8.72 -15.29 -10.60
C PHE A 58 7.29 -15.67 -10.92
N LEU A 59 6.36 -14.99 -10.25
CA LEU A 59 5.05 -14.72 -10.82
C LEU A 59 5.21 -13.53 -11.78
N ASP A 60 4.88 -13.77 -13.04
CA ASP A 60 4.46 -12.79 -14.06
C ASP A 60 5.47 -11.85 -14.75
N ALA A 61 6.77 -11.83 -14.40
CA ALA A 61 7.79 -11.06 -15.15
C ALA A 61 8.53 -11.84 -16.26
N GLY A 62 7.83 -12.71 -16.98
CA GLY A 62 8.39 -13.52 -18.08
C GLY A 62 9.29 -14.68 -17.65
N ASP A 63 9.94 -15.34 -18.62
CA ASP A 63 10.72 -16.58 -18.44
C ASP A 63 12.07 -16.39 -17.71
N GLU A 64 12.37 -15.20 -17.17
CA GLU A 64 13.68 -14.92 -16.57
C GLU A 64 13.76 -15.38 -15.10
N THR A 65 14.47 -16.48 -14.88
CA THR A 65 14.79 -16.97 -13.54
C THR A 65 15.90 -16.15 -12.90
N TRP A 66 15.69 -15.62 -11.69
CA TRP A 66 16.70 -14.92 -10.90
C TRP A 66 17.14 -15.77 -9.72
N THR A 67 18.45 -15.91 -9.54
CA THR A 67 19.03 -16.65 -8.42
C THR A 67 19.77 -15.71 -7.47
N PRO A 68 20.08 -16.13 -6.24
CA PRO A 68 20.94 -15.37 -5.33
C PRO A 68 22.27 -14.98 -5.96
N GLU A 69 22.84 -15.84 -6.81
CA GLU A 69 24.08 -15.57 -7.55
C GLU A 69 23.89 -14.44 -8.55
N LYS A 70 22.78 -14.44 -9.29
CA LYS A 70 22.46 -13.35 -10.22
C LYS A 70 22.30 -12.02 -9.49
N LEU A 71 21.56 -11.99 -8.38
CA LEU A 71 21.39 -10.77 -7.57
C LEU A 71 22.73 -10.25 -7.04
N ARG A 72 23.57 -11.12 -6.49
CA ARG A 72 24.91 -10.77 -5.99
C ARG A 72 25.87 -10.31 -7.08
N SER A 73 25.64 -10.71 -8.33
CA SER A 73 26.44 -10.31 -9.48
C SER A 73 26.10 -8.91 -10.00
N LEU A 74 24.98 -8.33 -9.55
CA LEU A 74 24.64 -6.96 -9.90
C LEU A 74 25.71 -6.00 -9.34
N PRO A 75 26.26 -5.09 -10.17
CA PRO A 75 27.20 -4.08 -9.68
C PRO A 75 26.58 -3.29 -8.54
N GLY A 76 27.34 -2.99 -7.48
CA GLY A 76 26.85 -2.19 -6.35
C GLY A 76 25.71 -2.82 -5.54
N PHE A 77 25.38 -4.10 -5.75
CA PHE A 77 24.26 -4.75 -5.07
C PHE A 77 24.34 -4.59 -3.55
N ARG A 78 23.28 -4.04 -2.97
CA ARG A 78 23.11 -3.93 -1.53
C ARG A 78 21.65 -4.17 -1.15
N LEU A 79 21.42 -5.22 -0.36
CA LEU A 79 20.14 -5.45 0.29
C LEU A 79 19.82 -4.31 1.25
N VAL A 80 18.66 -3.68 1.06
CA VAL A 80 18.10 -2.63 1.92
C VAL A 80 17.20 -3.28 2.97
N ARG A 81 16.19 -4.04 2.53
CA ARG A 81 15.26 -4.80 3.38
C ARG A 81 14.89 -6.14 2.78
N ALA A 82 14.42 -7.05 3.64
CA ALA A 82 13.69 -8.22 3.20
C ALA A 82 12.50 -8.52 4.12
N ALA A 83 11.39 -8.92 3.51
CA ALA A 83 10.18 -9.30 4.21
C ALA A 83 9.73 -10.72 3.83
N LEU A 84 9.44 -11.55 4.82
CA LEU A 84 8.84 -12.85 4.63
C LEU A 84 7.32 -12.70 4.72
N ARG A 85 6.64 -13.21 3.70
CA ARG A 85 5.19 -13.23 3.57
C ARG A 85 4.70 -14.67 3.47
N PHE A 86 3.69 -15.05 4.23
CA PHE A 86 3.07 -16.37 4.09
C PHE A 86 1.67 -16.42 4.71
N THR A 87 0.89 -17.44 4.36
CA THR A 87 -0.42 -17.68 4.98
C THR A 87 -0.31 -18.79 6.02
N ALA A 88 -0.63 -18.45 7.26
CA ALA A 88 -0.85 -19.43 8.33
C ALA A 88 -2.31 -19.88 8.28
N ALA A 89 -2.56 -21.06 7.71
CA ALA A 89 -3.90 -21.64 7.59
C ALA A 89 -4.52 -21.98 8.96
N GLU A 90 -3.67 -22.21 9.97
CA GLU A 90 -4.05 -22.54 11.33
C GLU A 90 -2.90 -22.25 12.29
N ALA A 91 -3.21 -21.74 13.48
CA ALA A 91 -2.31 -21.51 14.59
C ALA A 91 -2.95 -22.06 15.88
N ILE A 92 -2.39 -23.16 16.40
CA ILE A 92 -2.86 -23.80 17.64
C ILE A 92 -1.91 -23.47 18.78
N GLY A 93 -2.43 -22.89 19.87
CA GLY A 93 -1.70 -22.66 21.11
C GLY A 93 -2.47 -21.81 22.12
N ARG A 94 -2.06 -21.81 23.40
CA ARG A 94 -2.64 -20.90 24.40
C ARG A 94 -2.01 -19.50 24.24
N GLY A 95 -2.45 -18.75 23.24
CA GLY A 95 -1.99 -17.38 22.95
C GLY A 95 -1.32 -17.25 21.58
N SER A 96 -0.52 -16.19 21.39
CA SER A 96 0.28 -15.95 20.20
C SER A 96 1.47 -16.90 20.12
N VAL A 97 1.50 -17.78 19.12
CA VAL A 97 2.62 -18.70 18.93
C VAL A 97 3.81 -17.94 18.31
N LEU A 98 5.01 -18.14 18.87
CA LEU A 98 6.22 -17.42 18.47
C LEU A 98 7.12 -18.28 17.59
N TYR A 99 7.57 -17.69 16.49
CA TYR A 99 8.48 -18.31 15.53
C TYR A 99 9.67 -17.40 15.23
N SER A 100 10.81 -18.01 14.93
CA SER A 100 12.00 -17.34 14.42
C SER A 100 12.36 -17.88 13.04
N LEU A 101 12.92 -17.03 12.19
CA LEU A 101 13.55 -17.43 10.95
C LEU A 101 15.04 -17.54 11.23
N ALA A 102 15.61 -18.70 10.94
CA ALA A 102 17.02 -18.98 11.13
C ALA A 102 17.73 -19.20 9.79
N CYS A 103 18.95 -18.69 9.67
CA CYS A 103 19.88 -18.96 8.57
C CYS A 103 21.29 -19.03 9.15
N GLY A 104 21.94 -20.19 9.06
CA GLY A 104 23.23 -20.41 9.73
C GLY A 104 23.15 -20.11 11.23
N ASN A 105 23.98 -19.17 11.70
CA ASN A 105 24.00 -18.70 13.09
C ASN A 105 23.06 -17.50 13.36
N GLN A 106 22.45 -16.93 12.32
CA GLN A 106 21.55 -15.80 12.45
C GLN A 106 20.12 -16.27 12.73
N VAL A 107 19.49 -15.65 13.72
CA VAL A 107 18.10 -15.94 14.13
C VAL A 107 17.37 -14.62 14.30
N THR A 108 16.24 -14.44 13.60
CA THR A 108 15.43 -13.22 13.71
C THR A 108 14.75 -13.12 15.07
N GLN A 109 14.40 -11.89 15.46
CA GLN A 109 13.56 -11.68 16.64
C GLN A 109 12.26 -12.48 16.49
N PRO A 110 11.82 -13.21 17.53
CA PRO A 110 10.60 -13.99 17.48
C PRO A 110 9.41 -13.13 17.05
N CYS A 111 8.66 -13.62 16.06
CA CYS A 111 7.43 -13.00 15.58
C CYS A 111 6.22 -13.82 16.02
N THR A 112 5.19 -13.12 16.48
CA THR A 112 3.87 -13.71 16.70
C THR A 112 3.25 -14.03 15.35
N VAL A 113 2.85 -15.28 15.17
CA VAL A 113 2.15 -15.73 13.96
C VAL A 113 0.69 -16.04 14.32
N PRO A 114 -0.27 -15.18 13.93
CA PRO A 114 -1.71 -15.47 14.04
C PRO A 114 -2.18 -16.35 12.89
N ASP A 115 -3.46 -16.72 12.90
CA ASP A 115 -4.14 -17.21 11.70
C ASP A 115 -4.19 -16.11 10.62
N GLY A 116 -3.97 -16.49 9.36
CA GLY A 116 -4.06 -15.60 8.19
C GLY A 116 -2.71 -15.15 7.61
N HIS A 117 -2.70 -14.03 6.90
CA HIS A 117 -1.53 -13.52 6.19
C HIS A 117 -0.53 -12.87 7.14
N VAL A 118 0.71 -13.34 7.09
CA VAL A 118 1.83 -12.87 7.90
C VAL A 118 2.75 -12.01 7.05
N LEU A 119 3.20 -10.88 7.62
CA LEU A 119 4.26 -10.04 7.08
C LEU A 119 5.31 -9.80 8.17
N TRP A 120 6.58 -10.10 7.86
CA TRP A 120 7.65 -10.08 8.85
C TRP A 120 8.97 -9.59 8.26
N ASP A 121 9.59 -8.61 8.91
CA ASP A 121 10.97 -8.22 8.61
C ASP A 121 11.95 -9.34 8.98
N VAL A 122 12.65 -9.83 7.96
CA VAL A 122 13.63 -10.92 8.05
C VAL A 122 14.98 -10.51 7.46
N THR A 123 15.23 -9.20 7.34
CA THR A 123 16.37 -8.61 6.64
C THR A 123 17.70 -9.26 7.01
N ASP A 124 17.99 -9.45 8.30
CA ASP A 124 19.28 -9.99 8.73
C ASP A 124 19.47 -11.48 8.40
N ALA A 125 18.40 -12.29 8.51
CA ALA A 125 18.47 -13.71 8.13
C ALA A 125 18.64 -13.86 6.62
N VAL A 126 17.97 -13.02 5.84
CA VAL A 126 18.08 -13.02 4.37
C VAL A 126 19.44 -12.51 3.91
N ARG A 127 20.01 -11.50 4.58
CA ARG A 127 21.40 -11.08 4.33
C ARG A 127 22.36 -12.23 4.52
N THR A 128 22.22 -12.97 5.62
CA THR A 128 23.04 -14.17 5.90
C THR A 128 22.84 -15.23 4.81
N TRP A 129 21.61 -15.48 4.38
CA TRP A 129 21.31 -16.42 3.29
C TRP A 129 21.95 -16.01 1.97
N LEU A 130 21.88 -14.73 1.60
CA LEU A 130 22.55 -14.22 0.41
C LEU A 130 24.07 -14.37 0.52
N GLU A 131 24.66 -14.25 1.71
CA GLU A 131 26.11 -14.40 1.90
C GLU A 131 26.57 -15.86 1.87
N THR A 132 25.90 -16.76 2.61
CA THR A 132 26.38 -18.12 2.86
C THR A 132 25.72 -19.18 2.00
N GLY A 133 24.51 -18.93 1.50
CA GLY A 133 23.67 -19.94 0.84
C GLY A 133 23.03 -20.95 1.81
N ASP A 134 23.12 -20.73 3.13
CA ASP A 134 22.52 -21.61 4.13
C ASP A 134 20.99 -21.59 4.06
N ALA A 135 20.35 -22.74 4.28
CA ALA A 135 18.90 -22.85 4.24
C ALA A 135 18.19 -21.93 5.26
N LEU A 136 17.15 -21.22 4.80
CA LEU A 136 16.23 -20.48 5.65
C LEU A 136 15.28 -21.46 6.33
N LYS A 137 15.14 -21.37 7.66
CA LYS A 137 14.34 -22.30 8.46
C LYS A 137 13.38 -21.55 9.36
N LEU A 138 12.09 -21.81 9.21
CA LEU A 138 11.08 -21.35 10.16
C LEU A 138 11.06 -22.32 11.35
N ILE A 139 11.42 -21.82 12.52
CA ILE A 139 11.59 -22.63 13.73
C ILE A 139 10.67 -22.15 14.85
N PRO A 140 10.06 -23.08 15.62
CA PRO A 140 9.26 -22.71 16.78
C PRO A 140 10.15 -22.21 17.93
N VAL A 141 9.78 -21.09 18.53
CA VAL A 141 10.45 -20.54 19.72
C VAL A 141 9.81 -21.05 21.00
N ASN A 142 8.49 -21.30 20.96
CA ASN A 142 7.74 -21.76 22.12
C ASN A 142 8.11 -23.20 22.54
N ARG A 143 8.01 -23.46 23.86
CA ARG A 143 8.31 -24.76 24.48
C ARG A 143 7.07 -25.61 24.75
N GLY A 144 5.86 -25.06 24.61
CA GLY A 144 4.60 -25.77 24.87
C GLY A 144 4.42 -26.97 23.92
N ASN A 145 3.98 -28.10 24.45
CA ASN A 145 3.68 -29.28 23.64
C ASN A 145 2.31 -29.09 22.96
N GLY A 146 2.21 -29.39 21.66
CA GLY A 146 0.99 -29.23 20.87
C GLY A 146 0.78 -27.84 20.27
N GLU A 147 1.74 -26.92 20.44
CA GLU A 147 1.69 -25.61 19.80
C GLU A 147 2.31 -25.67 18.41
N TYR A 148 1.54 -25.31 17.37
CA TYR A 148 2.03 -25.30 16.00
C TYR A 148 1.25 -24.31 15.12
N ILE A 149 1.85 -23.96 14.00
CA ILE A 149 1.21 -23.29 12.88
C ILE A 149 1.22 -24.25 11.69
N ARG A 150 0.20 -24.18 10.86
CA ARG A 150 0.17 -24.81 9.55
C ARG A 150 0.38 -23.72 8.51
N VAL A 151 1.56 -23.72 7.88
CA VAL A 151 1.84 -22.85 6.75
C VAL A 151 1.20 -23.46 5.50
N GLU A 152 0.41 -22.67 4.79
CA GLU A 152 -0.22 -23.08 3.55
C GLU A 152 0.84 -23.31 2.47
N GLU A 153 0.72 -24.43 1.73
CA GLU A 153 1.60 -24.72 0.61
C GLU A 153 1.50 -23.61 -0.43
N ASP A 154 2.60 -23.27 -1.10
CA ASP A 154 2.65 -22.26 -2.15
C ASP A 154 2.27 -20.82 -1.74
N SER A 155 2.09 -20.55 -0.44
CA SER A 155 1.77 -19.22 0.08
C SER A 155 3.01 -18.40 0.49
N ILE A 156 4.21 -18.99 0.46
CA ILE A 156 5.41 -18.36 1.00
C ILE A 156 6.11 -17.51 -0.06
N TYR A 157 6.33 -16.25 0.25
CA TYR A 157 7.05 -15.30 -0.58
C TYR A 157 8.13 -14.57 0.22
N LEU A 158 9.26 -14.32 -0.44
CA LEU A 158 10.33 -13.50 0.08
C LEU A 158 10.44 -12.22 -0.76
N GLN A 159 10.03 -11.10 -0.17
CA GLN A 159 10.19 -9.78 -0.77
C GLN A 159 11.59 -9.24 -0.44
N LEU A 160 12.30 -8.79 -1.47
CA LEU A 160 13.63 -8.19 -1.36
C LEU A 160 13.57 -6.76 -1.89
N THR A 161 14.07 -5.82 -1.09
CA THR A 161 14.28 -4.44 -1.51
C THR A 161 15.78 -4.17 -1.50
N PHE A 162 16.34 -3.69 -2.59
CA PHE A 162 17.79 -3.51 -2.73
C PHE A 162 18.13 -2.31 -3.61
N THR A 163 19.41 -1.94 -3.60
CA THR A 163 20.01 -0.95 -4.50
C THR A 163 21.10 -1.63 -5.33
N ALA A 164 21.36 -1.13 -6.54
CA ALA A 164 22.45 -1.56 -7.39
C ALA A 164 22.97 -0.37 -8.23
N ASP A 165 24.20 -0.48 -8.72
CA ASP A 165 24.83 0.50 -9.59
C ASP A 165 24.50 0.18 -11.07
N GLY A 166 24.09 1.22 -11.82
CA GLY A 166 23.83 1.12 -13.26
C GLY A 166 22.37 0.80 -13.60
N GLU A 167 22.10 0.54 -14.89
CA GLU A 167 20.77 0.15 -15.33
C GLU A 167 20.44 -1.27 -14.87
N VAL A 168 19.44 -1.39 -14.01
CA VAL A 168 18.90 -2.67 -13.55
C VAL A 168 17.61 -2.96 -14.35
N PRO A 169 17.32 -4.22 -14.71
CA PRO A 169 16.03 -4.55 -15.30
C PRO A 169 14.87 -4.07 -14.42
N LEU A 170 13.78 -3.62 -15.05
CA LEU A 170 12.56 -3.26 -14.33
C LEU A 170 12.02 -4.50 -13.62
N PHE A 171 11.79 -4.39 -12.31
CA PHE A 171 11.22 -5.47 -11.52
C PHE A 171 9.68 -5.37 -11.45
N PRO A 172 8.98 -6.50 -11.24
CA PRO A 172 7.51 -6.54 -11.23
C PRO A 172 6.86 -5.59 -10.20
N LEU A 173 7.58 -5.17 -9.16
CA LEU A 173 7.07 -4.24 -8.14
C LEU A 173 7.48 -2.79 -8.38
N ASP A 174 8.40 -2.54 -9.31
CA ASP A 174 8.86 -1.19 -9.63
C ASP A 174 7.85 -0.44 -10.52
N ARG A 175 6.94 -1.18 -11.18
CA ARG A 175 5.88 -0.62 -12.04
C ARG A 175 4.54 -1.30 -11.80
N ALA A 176 3.48 -0.54 -12.03
CA ALA A 176 2.12 -1.05 -12.01
C ALA A 176 1.93 -2.02 -13.18
N GLU A 177 1.47 -3.21 -12.86
CA GLU A 177 1.03 -4.21 -13.82
C GLU A 177 -0.49 -4.25 -13.86
N GLN A 178 -1.05 -4.73 -14.97
CA GLN A 178 -2.50 -4.85 -15.09
C GLN A 178 -3.00 -5.91 -14.11
N GLN A 179 -3.88 -5.50 -13.19
CA GLN A 179 -4.53 -6.41 -12.24
C GLN A 179 -6.03 -6.07 -12.17
N GLU A 180 -6.89 -7.08 -12.21
CA GLU A 180 -8.36 -6.89 -12.27
C GLU A 180 -8.87 -6.04 -11.09
N TRP A 181 -8.34 -6.26 -9.88
CA TRP A 181 -8.71 -5.48 -8.70
C TRP A 181 -8.22 -4.03 -8.76
N LEU A 182 -7.09 -3.77 -9.43
CA LEU A 182 -6.55 -2.42 -9.57
C LEU A 182 -7.29 -1.64 -10.67
N ASP A 183 -7.66 -2.32 -11.76
CA ASP A 183 -8.59 -1.80 -12.76
C ASP A 183 -9.90 -1.39 -12.09
N GLU A 184 -10.48 -2.27 -11.26
CA GLU A 184 -11.73 -2.00 -10.54
C GLU A 184 -11.59 -0.83 -9.55
N ALA A 185 -10.52 -0.81 -8.76
CA ALA A 185 -10.25 0.25 -7.78
C ALA A 185 -10.09 1.63 -8.46
N LEU A 186 -9.24 1.71 -9.50
CA LEU A 186 -8.96 2.96 -10.20
C LEU A 186 -10.12 3.40 -11.10
N GLY A 187 -10.94 2.47 -11.60
CA GLY A 187 -12.14 2.77 -12.38
C GLY A 187 -13.20 3.56 -11.61
N MET A 188 -13.15 3.57 -10.27
CA MET A 188 -14.07 4.36 -9.44
C MET A 188 -13.63 5.82 -9.23
N LEU A 189 -12.42 6.20 -9.68
CA LEU A 189 -11.96 7.58 -9.72
C LEU A 189 -12.72 8.39 -10.78
N GLU A 190 -12.59 9.71 -10.71
CA GLU A 190 -13.18 10.59 -11.72
C GLU A 190 -12.46 10.54 -13.07
N GLU A 191 -13.16 10.97 -14.11
CA GLU A 191 -12.56 11.15 -15.41
C GLU A 191 -11.45 12.22 -15.37
N GLY A 192 -10.34 11.93 -16.05
CA GLY A 192 -9.19 12.84 -16.09
C GLY A 192 -8.24 12.72 -14.89
N ASN A 193 -8.52 11.84 -13.91
CA ASN A 193 -7.61 11.62 -12.78
C ASN A 193 -6.20 11.20 -13.27
N PRO A 194 -5.12 11.88 -12.82
CA PRO A 194 -3.76 11.60 -13.29
C PRO A 194 -3.27 10.17 -13.03
N VAL A 195 -3.65 9.57 -11.89
CA VAL A 195 -3.24 8.20 -11.52
C VAL A 195 -3.90 7.18 -12.42
N LEU A 196 -5.20 7.32 -12.69
CA LEU A 196 -5.90 6.49 -13.66
C LEU A 196 -5.29 6.62 -15.06
N ARG A 197 -4.90 7.85 -15.47
CA ARG A 197 -4.24 8.07 -16.76
C ARG A 197 -2.89 7.37 -16.84
N GLN A 198 -2.01 7.59 -15.87
CA GLN A 198 -0.68 6.99 -15.84
C GLN A 198 -0.74 5.46 -15.74
N TYR A 199 -1.67 4.93 -14.95
CA TYR A 199 -1.85 3.49 -14.85
C TYR A 199 -2.14 2.84 -16.22
N ARG A 200 -3.02 3.43 -17.03
CA ARG A 200 -3.26 2.96 -18.40
C ARG A 200 -2.01 2.98 -19.26
N GLU A 201 -1.21 4.05 -19.15
CA GLU A 201 0.02 4.23 -19.92
C GLU A 201 1.10 3.21 -19.51
N VAL A 202 1.26 2.96 -18.21
CA VAL A 202 2.31 2.09 -17.67
C VAL A 202 1.93 0.60 -17.72
N ALA A 203 0.71 0.26 -17.30
CA ALA A 203 0.25 -1.12 -17.22
C ALA A 203 -0.38 -1.64 -18.52
N GLY A 204 -0.62 -0.76 -19.50
CA GLY A 204 -1.35 -1.12 -20.73
C GLY A 204 -2.83 -1.43 -20.51
N SER A 205 -3.39 -1.08 -19.35
CA SER A 205 -4.79 -1.33 -18.99
C SER A 205 -5.75 -0.47 -19.83
N LEU A 206 -6.93 -1.03 -20.13
CA LEU A 206 -8.03 -0.36 -20.83
C LEU A 206 -9.08 0.23 -19.88
N VAL A 207 -8.83 0.19 -18.56
CA VAL A 207 -9.74 0.74 -17.55
C VAL A 207 -10.14 2.19 -17.86
N SER A 208 -11.39 2.55 -17.61
CA SER A 208 -11.87 3.93 -17.67
C SER A 208 -12.67 4.26 -16.43
N ALA A 209 -12.85 5.55 -16.14
CA ALA A 209 -13.74 5.98 -15.07
C ALA A 209 -15.17 5.46 -15.33
N GLU A 210 -15.70 4.65 -14.42
CA GLU A 210 -17.09 4.13 -14.45
C GLU A 210 -18.09 5.28 -14.24
N TYR A 211 -17.69 6.27 -13.43
CA TYR A 211 -18.47 7.46 -13.11
C TYR A 211 -17.64 8.70 -13.46
N PRO A 212 -18.05 9.52 -14.45
CA PRO A 212 -17.26 10.69 -14.86
C PRO A 212 -16.93 11.66 -13.72
N LEU A 213 -17.83 11.78 -12.73
CA LEU A 213 -17.65 12.63 -11.56
C LEU A 213 -16.91 11.94 -10.39
N GLY A 214 -16.52 10.67 -10.56
CA GLY A 214 -16.05 9.79 -9.49
C GLY A 214 -17.18 9.26 -8.61
N VAL A 215 -16.91 8.19 -7.87
CA VAL A 215 -17.85 7.65 -6.88
C VAL A 215 -17.93 8.56 -5.65
N PRO A 216 -19.13 9.02 -5.24
CA PRO A 216 -19.29 9.91 -4.09
C PRO A 216 -19.10 9.17 -2.77
N TYR A 217 -18.68 9.91 -1.74
CA TYR A 217 -18.60 9.39 -0.37
C TYR A 217 -19.98 9.39 0.27
N PHE A 218 -20.37 8.26 0.83
CA PHE A 218 -21.60 8.11 1.58
C PHE A 218 -21.39 7.16 2.76
N PHE A 219 -21.46 7.68 3.97
CA PHE A 219 -21.27 6.90 5.19
C PHE A 219 -22.27 5.73 5.26
N SER A 220 -21.78 4.52 5.55
CA SER A 220 -22.55 3.27 5.52
C SER A 220 -23.10 2.87 4.14
N GLY A 221 -22.46 3.32 3.06
CA GLY A 221 -22.75 2.86 1.70
C GLY A 221 -22.00 1.56 1.40
N GLU A 222 -22.72 0.44 1.24
CA GLU A 222 -22.08 -0.89 1.24
C GLU A 222 -22.05 -1.61 -0.12
N THR A 223 -23.01 -1.41 -1.05
CA THR A 223 -22.94 -2.04 -2.40
C THR A 223 -23.78 -1.34 -3.48
N GLY A 224 -23.31 -1.48 -4.72
CA GLY A 224 -23.76 -0.78 -5.93
C GLY A 224 -25.19 -1.10 -6.36
N ASN A 225 -26.05 -0.09 -6.21
CA ASN A 225 -27.18 0.23 -7.08
C ASN A 225 -27.62 1.66 -6.75
N GLY A 226 -27.67 2.53 -7.76
CA GLY A 226 -28.08 3.93 -7.58
C GLY A 226 -26.99 4.89 -7.13
N MET A 227 -25.72 4.63 -7.47
CA MET A 227 -24.65 5.64 -7.38
C MET A 227 -25.08 6.94 -8.06
N LEU A 228 -24.72 8.08 -7.46
CA LEU A 228 -25.11 9.41 -7.94
C LEU A 228 -26.63 9.67 -7.98
N LYS A 229 -27.44 8.81 -7.36
CA LYS A 229 -28.89 9.05 -7.19
C LYS A 229 -29.19 9.56 -5.79
N PRO A 230 -30.20 10.44 -5.64
CA PRO A 230 -30.64 10.88 -4.32
C PRO A 230 -31.18 9.72 -3.49
N ARG A 231 -30.73 9.61 -2.24
CA ARG A 231 -31.20 8.63 -1.27
C ARG A 231 -31.44 9.28 0.09
N VAL A 232 -32.56 8.92 0.70
CA VAL A 232 -32.84 9.26 2.10
C VAL A 232 -32.12 8.23 2.96
N PRO A 233 -31.30 8.64 3.95
CA PRO A 233 -30.70 7.70 4.88
C PRO A 233 -31.79 7.02 5.71
N ASN A 234 -31.42 5.99 6.49
CA ASN A 234 -32.40 5.37 7.38
C ASN A 234 -33.01 6.45 8.33
N PRO A 235 -34.34 6.53 8.49
CA PRO A 235 -34.97 7.54 9.34
C PRO A 235 -34.46 7.57 10.79
N ASN A 236 -33.87 6.47 11.27
CA ASN A 236 -33.32 6.36 12.61
C ASN A 236 -31.82 6.66 12.71
N SER A 237 -31.15 7.05 11.62
CA SER A 237 -29.68 7.07 11.57
C SER A 237 -29.03 8.45 11.67
N THR A 238 -29.69 9.51 12.17
CA THR A 238 -29.03 10.83 12.33
C THR A 238 -27.66 10.73 13.01
N THR A 239 -26.60 11.04 12.27
CA THR A 239 -25.20 11.02 12.71
C THR A 239 -24.58 12.42 12.54
N ARG A 240 -23.27 12.54 12.78
CA ARG A 240 -22.51 13.73 12.36
C ARG A 240 -22.41 13.88 10.84
N TYR A 241 -22.54 12.79 10.08
CA TYR A 241 -22.35 12.75 8.63
C TYR A 241 -23.64 12.97 7.85
N PHE A 242 -24.79 12.61 8.42
CA PHE A 242 -26.07 12.84 7.77
C PHE A 242 -27.22 13.01 8.77
N ARG A 243 -28.24 13.70 8.31
CA ARG A 243 -29.51 13.96 8.99
C ARG A 243 -30.64 13.18 8.33
N ALA A 244 -31.50 12.55 9.13
CA ALA A 244 -32.59 11.70 8.68
C ALA A 244 -33.60 12.41 7.75
N GLU A 245 -33.78 13.71 7.90
CA GLU A 245 -34.74 14.53 7.14
C GLU A 245 -34.19 15.06 5.80
N ARG A 246 -32.93 14.72 5.45
CA ARG A 246 -32.24 15.20 4.25
C ARG A 246 -32.01 14.07 3.26
N THR A 247 -31.89 14.43 1.99
CA THR A 247 -31.48 13.50 0.92
C THR A 247 -30.00 13.76 0.61
N TYR A 248 -29.27 12.72 0.22
CA TYR A 248 -27.86 12.83 -0.16
C TYR A 248 -27.64 12.05 -1.46
N LEU A 249 -26.59 12.41 -2.21
CA LEU A 249 -26.15 11.54 -3.30
C LEU A 249 -25.62 10.23 -2.72
N TYR A 250 -26.15 9.11 -3.21
CA TYR A 250 -25.72 7.81 -2.76
C TYR A 250 -24.37 7.43 -3.36
N GLY A 251 -23.57 6.77 -2.52
CA GLY A 251 -22.15 6.53 -2.71
C GLY A 251 -21.64 5.34 -1.90
N LEU A 252 -20.34 5.30 -1.65
CA LEU A 252 -19.68 4.28 -0.83
C LEU A 252 -18.99 4.92 0.38
N ASP A 253 -18.84 4.18 1.47
CA ASP A 253 -17.84 4.52 2.49
C ASP A 253 -16.54 3.76 2.23
N CYS A 254 -15.54 3.92 3.11
CA CYS A 254 -14.23 3.29 2.94
C CYS A 254 -14.30 1.75 2.90
N ALA A 255 -15.13 1.16 3.75
CA ALA A 255 -15.32 -0.29 3.79
C ALA A 255 -16.14 -0.78 2.58
N GLY A 256 -17.25 -0.12 2.26
CA GLY A 256 -18.09 -0.47 1.12
C GLY A 256 -17.39 -0.34 -0.22
N TYR A 257 -16.52 0.67 -0.37
CA TYR A 257 -15.64 0.81 -1.53
C TYR A 257 -14.74 -0.42 -1.70
N LEU A 258 -13.95 -0.75 -0.67
CA LEU A 258 -13.03 -1.88 -0.78
C LEU A 258 -13.78 -3.20 -0.92
N ASN A 259 -14.87 -3.41 -0.21
CA ASN A 259 -15.66 -4.64 -0.34
C ASN A 259 -16.32 -4.78 -1.71
N LEU A 260 -16.69 -3.67 -2.37
CA LEU A 260 -17.15 -3.70 -3.76
C LEU A 260 -16.02 -4.13 -4.71
N VAL A 261 -14.83 -3.53 -4.58
CA VAL A 261 -13.64 -3.91 -5.36
C VAL A 261 -13.32 -5.40 -5.16
N LEU A 262 -13.23 -5.84 -3.90
CA LEU A 262 -12.91 -7.23 -3.55
C LEU A 262 -13.96 -8.19 -4.10
N SER A 263 -15.25 -7.91 -3.89
CA SER A 263 -16.32 -8.80 -4.34
C SER A 263 -16.42 -8.94 -5.86
N ARG A 264 -16.19 -7.85 -6.62
CA ARG A 264 -16.15 -7.89 -8.11
C ARG A 264 -14.99 -8.74 -8.65
N ASN A 265 -13.97 -8.97 -7.83
CA ASN A 265 -12.78 -9.75 -8.15
C ASN A 265 -12.74 -11.12 -7.46
N ASN A 266 -13.86 -11.58 -6.89
CA ASN A 266 -13.96 -12.83 -6.12
C ASN A 266 -12.98 -12.93 -4.94
N LEU A 267 -12.57 -11.78 -4.40
CA LEU A 267 -11.73 -11.67 -3.22
C LEU A 267 -12.60 -11.60 -1.97
N GLY A 268 -12.07 -12.08 -0.84
CA GLY A 268 -12.79 -12.16 0.42
C GLY A 268 -13.21 -10.79 0.95
N HIS A 269 -14.36 -10.74 1.63
CA HIS A 269 -14.84 -9.52 2.30
C HIS A 269 -13.95 -9.16 3.50
N VAL A 270 -13.75 -7.86 3.70
CA VAL A 270 -12.89 -7.31 4.75
C VAL A 270 -13.71 -6.53 5.78
N SER A 271 -13.42 -6.80 7.05
CA SER A 271 -14.01 -6.08 8.18
C SER A 271 -12.92 -5.29 8.90
N ILE A 272 -13.07 -3.97 8.96
CA ILE A 272 -12.10 -3.09 9.62
C ILE A 272 -11.93 -3.45 11.10
N ALA A 273 -13.04 -3.76 11.79
CA ALA A 273 -13.00 -4.19 13.19
C ALA A 273 -12.26 -5.53 13.37
N LYS A 274 -12.42 -6.47 12.43
CA LYS A 274 -11.66 -7.72 12.42
C LYS A 274 -10.18 -7.44 12.17
N MET A 275 -9.85 -6.60 11.19
CA MET A 275 -8.46 -6.22 10.89
C MET A 275 -7.79 -5.58 12.10
N ILE A 276 -8.41 -4.62 12.76
CA ILE A 276 -7.82 -3.93 13.93
C ILE A 276 -7.61 -4.91 15.08
N ARG A 277 -8.61 -5.76 15.36
CA ARG A 277 -8.51 -6.76 16.44
C ARG A 277 -7.43 -7.80 16.17
N ASP A 278 -7.36 -8.30 14.94
CA ASP A 278 -6.44 -9.38 14.56
C ASP A 278 -5.07 -8.82 14.09
N GLY A 279 -4.90 -7.50 14.16
CA GLY A 279 -3.91 -6.69 13.45
C GLY A 279 -2.51 -7.28 13.33
N GLN A 280 -2.10 -7.51 12.09
CA GLN A 280 -0.75 -7.94 11.74
C GLN A 280 0.06 -6.75 11.22
N GLY A 281 1.40 -6.81 11.34
CA GLY A 281 2.28 -5.80 10.75
C GLY A 281 2.21 -4.39 11.36
N GLY A 282 1.42 -4.16 12.42
CA GLY A 282 1.25 -2.81 12.98
C GLY A 282 2.55 -2.13 13.44
N LYS A 283 3.55 -2.91 13.87
CA LYS A 283 4.90 -2.40 14.16
C LYS A 283 5.68 -1.98 12.90
N LEU A 284 5.49 -2.68 11.79
CA LEU A 284 6.10 -2.33 10.51
C LEU A 284 5.47 -1.05 9.97
N LEU A 285 4.15 -0.92 10.09
CA LEU A 285 3.42 0.27 9.65
C LEU A 285 3.61 1.48 10.56
N ALA A 286 3.88 1.27 11.85
CA ALA A 286 4.22 2.34 12.79
C ALA A 286 5.62 2.94 12.55
N ALA A 287 6.41 2.37 11.63
CA ALA A 287 7.64 2.99 11.15
C ALA A 287 7.35 4.18 10.22
N ASP A 288 8.40 4.85 9.76
CA ASP A 288 8.30 5.92 8.78
C ASP A 288 7.56 5.42 7.50
N PRO A 289 6.46 6.04 7.06
CA PRO A 289 5.74 5.63 5.86
C PRO A 289 6.61 5.59 4.59
N SER A 290 7.74 6.30 4.53
CA SER A 290 8.69 6.17 3.42
C SER A 290 9.35 4.78 3.32
N GLU A 291 9.30 3.98 4.38
CA GLU A 291 9.78 2.58 4.40
C GLU A 291 8.68 1.58 3.99
N TRP A 292 7.40 1.98 3.90
CA TRP A 292 6.32 1.06 3.56
C TRP A 292 6.49 0.36 2.21
N PRO A 293 6.96 1.01 1.13
CA PRO A 293 7.21 0.33 -0.15
C PRO A 293 8.24 -0.80 -0.06
N GLU A 294 9.08 -0.79 0.97
CA GLU A 294 10.08 -1.84 1.19
C GLU A 294 9.45 -3.12 1.76
N PHE A 295 8.23 -3.03 2.31
CA PHE A 295 7.51 -4.12 2.95
C PHE A 295 6.18 -4.44 2.30
N LEU A 296 5.45 -3.47 1.77
CA LEU A 296 4.07 -3.61 1.25
C LEU A 296 4.05 -3.94 -0.25
N LEU A 297 2.97 -4.59 -0.69
CA LEU A 297 2.69 -4.90 -2.09
C LEU A 297 1.39 -4.20 -2.51
N PRO A 298 1.29 -3.66 -3.74
CA PRO A 298 0.02 -3.16 -4.25
C PRO A 298 -1.13 -4.16 -4.04
N GLY A 299 -2.24 -3.66 -3.52
CA GLY A 299 -3.40 -4.44 -3.08
C GLY A 299 -3.44 -4.65 -1.56
N ASP A 300 -2.31 -4.60 -0.87
CA ASP A 300 -2.29 -4.71 0.59
C ASP A 300 -3.20 -3.67 1.26
N LEU A 301 -3.99 -4.11 2.25
CA LEU A 301 -4.96 -3.28 2.94
C LEU A 301 -4.41 -2.80 4.28
N ILE A 302 -4.67 -1.53 4.57
CA ILE A 302 -4.20 -0.87 5.78
C ILE A 302 -5.42 -0.38 6.55
N GLY A 303 -5.60 -0.92 7.75
CA GLY A 303 -6.61 -0.47 8.70
C GLY A 303 -6.01 0.53 9.67
N MET A 304 -6.76 1.58 9.97
CA MET A 304 -6.37 2.64 10.89
C MET A 304 -7.43 2.78 11.97
N ASP A 305 -7.00 2.86 13.23
CA ASP A 305 -7.82 3.26 14.36
C ASP A 305 -7.44 4.69 14.75
N HIS A 306 -8.40 5.60 14.76
CA HIS A 306 -8.25 7.00 15.22
C HIS A 306 -8.89 7.22 16.60
N GLY A 307 -9.17 6.13 17.33
CA GLY A 307 -9.78 6.08 18.66
C GLY A 307 -11.29 6.38 18.67
N ARG A 308 -11.75 7.23 17.74
CA ARG A 308 -13.17 7.63 17.59
C ARG A 308 -13.84 7.04 16.36
N TYR A 309 -13.05 6.65 15.37
CA TYR A 309 -13.51 6.05 14.13
C TYR A 309 -12.36 5.24 13.53
N ASN A 310 -12.71 4.31 12.66
CA ASN A 310 -11.75 3.50 11.93
C ASN A 310 -11.80 3.88 10.45
N HIS A 311 -10.66 3.75 9.78
CA HIS A 311 -10.56 3.90 8.33
C HIS A 311 -9.83 2.71 7.73
N ILE A 312 -10.05 2.49 6.44
CA ILE A 312 -9.34 1.45 5.69
C ILE A 312 -8.97 1.99 4.32
N VAL A 313 -7.75 1.70 3.91
CA VAL A 313 -7.20 2.11 2.62
C VAL A 313 -6.51 0.92 1.96
N MET A 314 -6.35 0.98 0.64
CA MET A 314 -5.58 0.00 -0.12
C MET A 314 -4.28 0.67 -0.60
N TYR A 315 -3.14 0.07 -0.29
CA TYR A 315 -1.85 0.49 -0.82
C TYR A 315 -1.75 0.13 -2.31
N ILE A 316 -1.31 1.07 -3.14
CA ILE A 316 -1.25 0.90 -4.60
C ILE A 316 0.15 1.13 -5.18
N GLY A 317 1.17 1.26 -4.34
CA GLY A 317 2.55 1.54 -4.75
C GLY A 317 2.99 2.95 -4.38
N THR A 318 3.91 3.51 -5.15
CA THR A 318 4.35 4.91 -5.06
C THR A 318 4.06 5.62 -6.39
N MET A 319 4.41 6.90 -6.52
CA MET A 319 4.32 7.56 -7.82
C MET A 319 5.25 6.90 -8.86
N ARG A 320 6.41 6.35 -8.46
CA ARG A 320 7.27 5.60 -9.40
C ARG A 320 6.60 4.36 -9.96
N THR A 321 5.79 3.67 -9.16
CA THR A 321 4.99 2.52 -9.61
C THR A 321 4.11 2.91 -10.80
N PHE A 322 3.59 4.13 -10.83
CA PHE A 322 2.79 4.67 -11.94
C PHE A 322 3.64 5.44 -12.98
N GLY A 323 4.96 5.31 -12.98
CA GLY A 323 5.82 5.85 -14.04
C GLY A 323 6.20 7.32 -13.92
N TRP A 324 5.85 8.00 -12.82
CA TRP A 324 6.41 9.32 -12.55
C TRP A 324 7.90 9.23 -12.22
N THR A 325 8.63 10.26 -12.62
CA THR A 325 10.08 10.39 -12.44
C THR A 325 10.37 11.72 -11.77
N GLU A 326 11.62 11.95 -11.38
CA GLU A 326 12.04 13.25 -10.85
C GLU A 326 11.78 14.42 -11.83
N GLU A 327 11.82 14.13 -13.14
CA GLU A 327 11.57 15.13 -14.19
C GLU A 327 10.09 15.42 -14.41
N THR A 328 9.22 14.43 -14.15
CA THR A 328 7.77 14.53 -14.44
C THR A 328 6.91 14.76 -13.20
N ALA A 329 7.43 14.56 -11.99
CA ALA A 329 6.66 14.70 -10.75
C ALA A 329 6.25 16.15 -10.42
N GLY A 330 6.95 17.14 -10.98
CA GLY A 330 6.63 18.56 -10.78
C GLY A 330 6.63 18.95 -9.29
N GLU A 331 5.55 19.56 -8.82
CA GLU A 331 5.42 19.97 -7.41
C GLU A 331 5.28 18.78 -6.45
N ALA A 332 4.87 17.61 -6.93
CA ALA A 332 4.79 16.37 -6.16
C ALA A 332 6.15 15.63 -6.05
N LEU A 333 7.25 16.20 -6.56
CA LEU A 333 8.60 15.64 -6.42
C LEU A 333 8.97 15.22 -4.97
N PRO A 334 8.66 16.01 -3.92
CA PRO A 334 9.01 15.64 -2.54
C PRO A 334 8.35 14.34 -2.05
N VAL A 335 7.31 13.88 -2.74
CA VAL A 335 6.53 12.69 -2.36
C VAL A 335 6.58 11.57 -3.41
N LEU A 336 7.52 11.65 -4.36
CA LEU A 336 7.69 10.68 -5.45
C LEU A 336 7.81 9.23 -4.96
N ASP A 337 8.53 9.04 -3.85
CA ASP A 337 8.81 7.72 -3.24
C ASP A 337 7.90 7.40 -2.05
N MET A 338 6.95 8.29 -1.73
CA MET A 338 6.02 8.07 -0.63
C MET A 338 4.89 7.12 -1.06
N PRO A 339 4.37 6.30 -0.13
CA PRO A 339 3.27 5.38 -0.40
C PRO A 339 2.01 6.12 -0.85
N LEU A 340 1.42 5.63 -1.94
CA LEU A 340 0.10 5.99 -2.43
C LEU A 340 -0.92 4.97 -1.93
N VAL A 341 -2.07 5.48 -1.50
CA VAL A 341 -3.22 4.67 -1.12
C VAL A 341 -4.46 5.14 -1.86
N ILE A 342 -5.33 4.20 -2.22
CA ILE A 342 -6.67 4.49 -2.72
C ILE A 342 -7.71 4.15 -1.66
N HIS A 343 -8.68 5.05 -1.48
CA HIS A 343 -9.72 4.91 -0.48
C HIS A 343 -10.94 5.76 -0.84
N CYS A 344 -12.06 5.51 -0.15
CA CYS A 344 -13.24 6.38 -0.22
C CYS A 344 -13.40 7.13 1.09
N GLY A 345 -13.43 8.45 1.03
CA GLY A 345 -13.47 9.30 2.22
C GLY A 345 -13.72 10.76 1.88
N SER A 346 -13.43 11.64 2.83
CA SER A 346 -13.59 13.08 2.62
C SER A 346 -12.59 13.60 1.57
N ASN A 347 -13.08 14.45 0.66
CA ASN A 347 -12.29 15.13 -0.36
C ASN A 347 -12.94 16.50 -0.64
N PRO A 348 -12.28 17.63 -0.33
CA PRO A 348 -12.89 18.95 -0.40
C PRO A 348 -13.20 19.40 -1.84
N PHE A 349 -12.48 18.86 -2.82
CA PHE A 349 -12.63 19.21 -4.23
C PHE A 349 -13.89 18.61 -4.88
N TYR A 350 -14.53 17.65 -4.21
CA TYR A 350 -15.71 16.97 -4.73
C TYR A 350 -17.00 17.71 -4.37
N TYR A 351 -16.98 18.56 -3.34
CA TYR A 351 -18.17 19.23 -2.83
C TYR A 351 -18.83 20.13 -3.89
N GLU A 352 -18.06 21.01 -4.53
CA GLU A 352 -18.57 21.91 -5.57
C GLU A 352 -19.01 21.13 -6.82
N ARG A 353 -18.21 20.14 -7.24
CA ARG A 353 -18.51 19.23 -8.35
C ARG A 353 -19.90 18.60 -8.20
N TYR A 354 -20.19 18.01 -7.05
CA TYR A 354 -21.48 17.39 -6.81
C TYR A 354 -22.61 18.39 -6.55
N THR A 355 -22.30 19.57 -6.02
CA THR A 355 -23.26 20.66 -5.90
C THR A 355 -23.78 21.08 -7.27
N GLU A 356 -22.88 21.21 -8.25
CA GLU A 356 -23.24 21.51 -9.64
C GLU A 356 -24.08 20.39 -10.26
N TYR A 357 -23.65 19.14 -10.12
CA TYR A 357 -24.41 17.98 -10.61
C TYR A 357 -25.83 17.89 -10.03
N ILE A 358 -26.00 18.11 -8.72
CA ILE A 358 -27.31 18.14 -8.05
C ILE A 358 -28.20 19.22 -8.67
N ARG A 359 -27.65 20.41 -8.91
CA ARG A 359 -28.35 21.55 -9.52
C ARG A 359 -28.78 21.21 -10.95
N GLU A 360 -27.88 20.67 -11.76
CA GLU A 360 -28.14 20.30 -13.16
C GLU A 360 -29.19 19.18 -13.29
N CYS A 361 -29.14 18.17 -12.42
CA CYS A 361 -30.14 17.10 -12.38
C CYS A 361 -31.48 17.54 -11.80
N GLY A 362 -31.59 18.76 -11.26
CA GLY A 362 -32.80 19.27 -10.63
C GLY A 362 -33.19 18.54 -9.34
N TYR A 363 -32.22 17.92 -8.66
CA TYR A 363 -32.45 17.20 -7.41
C TYR A 363 -32.73 18.18 -6.26
N ARG A 364 -33.96 18.12 -5.75
CA ARG A 364 -34.40 18.98 -4.64
C ARG A 364 -34.06 18.34 -3.29
N ASN A 365 -33.78 19.17 -2.28
CA ASN A 365 -33.47 18.72 -0.92
C ASN A 365 -32.34 17.66 -0.84
N THR A 366 -31.45 17.66 -1.84
CA THR A 366 -30.32 16.74 -1.94
C THR A 366 -29.04 17.50 -1.62
N TYR A 367 -28.28 17.00 -0.68
CA TYR A 367 -27.03 17.59 -0.22
C TYR A 367 -25.84 16.92 -0.93
N PRO A 368 -24.81 17.71 -1.30
CA PRO A 368 -23.58 17.15 -1.84
C PRO A 368 -22.86 16.32 -0.77
N PRO A 369 -22.14 15.26 -1.17
CA PRO A 369 -21.28 14.51 -0.27
C PRO A 369 -20.01 15.31 0.07
N ASP A 370 -19.37 14.92 1.17
CA ASP A 370 -18.15 15.57 1.66
C ASP A 370 -16.87 14.95 1.02
N GLY A 371 -17.00 14.16 -0.04
CA GLY A 371 -15.89 13.50 -0.70
C GLY A 371 -16.26 12.39 -1.68
N GLY A 372 -15.36 11.43 -1.85
CA GLY A 372 -15.50 10.27 -2.74
C GLY A 372 -14.27 9.38 -2.79
N VAL A 373 -14.23 8.50 -3.79
CA VAL A 373 -13.03 7.68 -4.07
C VAL A 373 -11.91 8.60 -4.55
N THR A 374 -10.75 8.47 -3.92
CA THR A 374 -9.58 9.31 -4.18
C THR A 374 -8.29 8.53 -3.96
N VAL A 375 -7.24 8.94 -4.67
CA VAL A 375 -5.86 8.56 -4.33
C VAL A 375 -5.30 9.62 -3.37
N SER A 376 -4.54 9.17 -2.40
CA SER A 376 -3.84 10.04 -1.45
C SER A 376 -2.42 9.55 -1.23
N VAL A 377 -1.52 10.48 -0.98
CA VAL A 377 -0.15 10.17 -0.54
C VAL A 377 -0.10 10.16 0.98
N VAL A 378 0.48 9.11 1.56
CA VAL A 378 0.57 8.96 3.01
C VAL A 378 1.83 9.66 3.50
N LEU A 379 1.67 10.54 4.49
CA LEU A 379 2.78 11.26 5.12
C LEU A 379 2.71 11.14 6.65
N PRO A 380 3.87 11.26 7.36
CA PRO A 380 3.87 11.30 8.82
C PRO A 380 3.07 12.49 9.36
N ASP A 381 3.23 13.67 8.74
CA ASP A 381 2.49 14.89 9.07
C ASP A 381 2.05 15.64 7.82
N ALA A 382 0.99 16.45 7.96
CA ALA A 382 0.44 17.26 6.88
C ALA A 382 0.93 18.72 6.88
N LYS A 383 1.68 19.14 7.91
CA LYS A 383 1.84 20.57 8.25
C LYS A 383 2.86 21.31 7.38
N SER A 384 3.71 20.57 6.66
CA SER A 384 4.74 21.11 5.77
C SER A 384 4.36 21.10 4.28
N VAL A 385 3.11 20.74 3.97
CA VAL A 385 2.60 20.55 2.62
C VAL A 385 2.26 21.91 1.96
N PRO A 386 2.53 22.11 0.65
CA PRO A 386 2.47 23.42 0.00
C PRO A 386 1.08 24.07 -0.04
N TYR A 387 0.02 23.26 -0.03
CA TYR A 387 -1.35 23.77 -0.10
C TYR A 387 -2.21 23.22 1.03
N SER A 388 -3.11 24.08 1.52
CA SER A 388 -4.13 23.70 2.49
C SER A 388 -5.43 24.45 2.28
N MET A 389 -6.53 23.85 2.74
CA MET A 389 -7.82 24.53 2.84
C MET A 389 -8.67 23.93 3.94
N SER A 390 -9.48 24.78 4.56
CA SER A 390 -10.56 24.31 5.41
C SER A 390 -11.69 23.74 4.56
N PRO A 391 -12.35 22.66 5.02
CA PRO A 391 -13.41 22.02 4.24
C PRO A 391 -14.62 22.93 4.01
N PRO A 392 -15.24 22.88 2.82
CA PRO A 392 -16.37 23.74 2.47
C PRO A 392 -17.64 23.48 3.29
N TRP A 393 -17.78 22.28 3.87
CA TRP A 393 -18.91 21.92 4.75
C TRP A 393 -18.75 22.44 6.19
N GLY A 394 -17.62 23.07 6.53
CA GLY A 394 -17.44 23.85 7.76
C GLY A 394 -17.18 23.05 9.04
N TRP A 395 -16.79 21.78 8.94
CA TRP A 395 -16.37 20.95 10.07
C TRP A 395 -15.27 19.96 9.68
N GLY A 396 -14.41 19.57 10.62
CA GLY A 396 -13.25 18.71 10.36
C GLY A 396 -11.94 19.48 10.30
N ASP A 397 -10.86 18.75 10.07
CA ASP A 397 -9.51 19.30 9.97
C ASP A 397 -9.26 19.87 8.57
N ASP A 398 -8.22 20.70 8.45
CA ASP A 398 -7.77 21.22 7.16
C ASP A 398 -7.27 20.08 6.25
N PHE A 399 -7.57 20.19 4.96
CA PHE A 399 -7.05 19.29 3.94
C PHE A 399 -5.76 19.84 3.36
N HIS A 400 -4.82 18.95 3.08
CA HIS A 400 -3.49 19.28 2.57
C HIS A 400 -3.21 18.49 1.28
N TRP A 401 -2.53 19.08 0.31
CA TRP A 401 -2.23 18.41 -0.97
C TRP A 401 -0.98 18.92 -1.68
N TYR A 402 -0.48 18.11 -2.60
CA TYR A 402 0.46 18.49 -3.65
C TYR A 402 -0.27 18.64 -4.99
N LEU A 403 0.32 19.35 -5.95
CA LEU A 403 -0.18 19.33 -7.33
C LEU A 403 0.53 18.23 -8.12
N LEU A 404 -0.26 17.33 -8.69
CA LEU A 404 0.17 16.24 -9.57
C LEU A 404 -0.53 16.41 -10.92
N ASP A 405 0.25 16.73 -11.97
CA ASP A 405 -0.28 17.04 -13.31
C ASP A 405 -1.42 18.09 -13.29
N GLY A 406 -1.28 19.10 -12.42
CA GLY A 406 -2.29 20.16 -12.23
C GLY A 406 -3.53 19.75 -11.43
N SER A 407 -3.61 18.50 -10.96
CA SER A 407 -4.69 18.01 -10.09
C SER A 407 -4.24 17.87 -8.63
N PRO A 408 -5.13 18.01 -7.64
CA PRO A 408 -4.78 17.79 -6.24
C PRO A 408 -4.46 16.33 -5.93
N LEU A 409 -3.27 16.05 -5.40
CA LEU A 409 -2.91 14.81 -4.72
C LEU A 409 -3.04 15.03 -3.21
N LEU A 410 -4.17 14.59 -2.64
CA LEU A 410 -4.45 14.75 -1.22
C LEU A 410 -3.42 14.01 -0.36
N VAL A 411 -3.09 14.61 0.78
CA VAL A 411 -2.30 13.97 1.83
C VAL A 411 -3.22 13.20 2.75
N PHE A 412 -2.85 11.97 3.04
CA PHE A 412 -3.45 11.15 4.09
C PHE A 412 -2.49 11.15 5.31
N PRO A 413 -2.77 11.95 6.35
CA PRO A 413 -1.82 12.12 7.43
C PRO A 413 -1.94 11.05 8.51
N LEU A 414 -0.81 10.48 8.91
CA LEU A 414 -0.76 9.44 9.95
C LEU A 414 -0.74 10.00 11.37
N ASP A 415 -0.43 11.28 11.57
CA ASP A 415 -0.42 11.92 12.91
C ASP A 415 -1.79 11.93 13.62
N THR A 416 -2.85 11.55 12.90
CA THR A 416 -4.20 11.39 13.43
C THR A 416 -4.55 9.96 13.83
N ALA A 417 -3.73 8.95 13.51
CA ALA A 417 -3.99 7.54 13.77
C ALA A 417 -3.38 7.09 15.11
N ASP A 418 -4.18 6.47 15.97
CA ASP A 418 -3.76 5.87 17.24
C ASP A 418 -3.08 4.51 17.02
N SER A 419 -3.51 3.75 16.01
CA SER A 419 -2.85 2.50 15.61
C SER A 419 -3.06 2.17 14.13
N LEU A 420 -2.13 1.38 13.60
CA LEU A 420 -2.10 0.93 12.21
C LEU A 420 -2.02 -0.59 12.17
N VAL A 421 -2.74 -1.20 11.24
CA VAL A 421 -2.74 -2.65 11.00
C VAL A 421 -2.74 -2.93 9.52
N TRP A 422 -2.21 -4.09 9.14
CA TRP A 422 -2.10 -4.54 7.77
C TRP A 422 -2.80 -5.89 7.58
N THR A 423 -3.34 -6.11 6.38
CA THR A 423 -3.66 -7.44 5.87
C THR A 423 -3.38 -7.51 4.37
N GLY A 424 -2.85 -8.64 3.91
CA GLY A 424 -2.74 -8.92 2.48
C GLY A 424 -4.09 -9.31 1.86
N ILE A 425 -4.20 -9.17 0.53
CA ILE A 425 -5.33 -9.65 -0.29
C ILE A 425 -5.08 -11.06 -0.86
N ARG A 426 -3.87 -11.61 -0.71
CA ARG A 426 -3.42 -12.84 -1.39
C ARG A 426 -3.49 -14.09 -0.55
#